data_AF-A0A537W408-F1
#
_entry.id   AF-A0A537W408-F1
#
_cell.length_a   1.000
_cell.length_b   1.000
_cell.length_c   1.000
_cell.angle_alpha   90.00
_cell.angle_beta   90.00
_cell.angle_gamma   90.00
#
_symmetry.space_group_name_H-M   'P 1'
#
loop_
_entity.id
_entity.type
_entity.pdbx_description
1 polymer ?
#
loop_
_entity_poly.entity_id
_entity_poly.type
_entity_poly.pdbx_seq_one_letter_code
_entity_poly.pdbx_strand_id
1 'polypeptide(L)'
;MCLCGNEGFTLFETLIASVVLIIGLTTLFGLLDISVKASAATRAREGGTSLAREILEDARTLAYSQIAPNSITGTLQAMRGLENTSGGPTWQIKRRGVIYTVTVKECAIDDPKDGFGKHENALTKENPFCKDPGEVEGTPPADAQPEDFKRITAEVTWPATGRKPVIKQVETLTAAGEAPGLSASELKLIKPVLGAENSPTAPVIVKQPLENQLVFSVLSPAGTKALEWSLDGVRQTNEPTLISGTEWQFSWFIPTAEVSDGTYKVAVQAVDTTGVYGPPVSISVTLDRNIPAAPKITYAGFNELYVSGKGGRAAMAAKHRTQRDRVPRVRPEKQARMPRQLRNVEPPALLHRLP
;
A
#
# COMPACT_ATOMS: atom_id res chain seq x y z
N MET A 1 39.81 39.71 -43.75
CA MET A 1 38.66 39.43 -42.85
C MET A 1 37.87 38.34 -43.53
N CYS A 2 37.65 37.20 -42.85
CA CYS A 2 37.20 35.93 -43.46
C CYS A 2 38.18 35.39 -44.53
N LEU A 3 38.15 34.11 -44.93
CA LEU A 3 37.19 33.03 -44.65
C LEU A 3 37.83 31.90 -43.85
N CYS A 4 37.10 31.32 -42.89
CA CYS A 4 37.39 29.96 -42.41
C CYS A 4 36.94 28.94 -43.46
N GLY A 5 37.51 27.74 -43.43
CA GLY A 5 37.19 26.69 -44.41
C GLY A 5 35.73 26.22 -44.31
N ASN A 6 34.98 26.30 -45.41
CA ASN A 6 33.73 25.56 -45.56
C ASN A 6 34.05 24.10 -45.88
N GLU A 7 34.37 23.32 -44.85
CA GLU A 7 34.36 21.86 -44.96
C GLU A 7 32.89 21.40 -45.05
N GLY A 8 32.46 21.00 -46.25
CA GLY A 8 31.11 20.52 -46.50
C GLY A 8 30.92 19.10 -45.97
N PHE A 9 29.85 18.88 -45.18
CA PHE A 9 29.51 17.57 -44.65
C PHE A 9 29.45 16.48 -45.73
N THR A 10 30.06 15.34 -45.46
CA THR A 10 30.02 14.21 -46.40
C THR A 10 28.64 13.56 -46.43
N LEU A 11 28.23 12.99 -47.57
CA LEU A 11 26.94 12.30 -47.70
C LEU A 11 26.79 11.14 -46.70
N PHE A 12 27.90 10.46 -46.37
CA PHE A 12 27.94 9.42 -45.36
C PHE A 12 27.65 9.96 -43.94
N GLU A 13 28.17 11.13 -43.60
CA GLU A 13 27.95 11.78 -42.31
C GLU A 13 26.51 12.28 -42.14
N THR A 14 25.91 12.86 -43.20
CA THR A 14 24.48 13.23 -43.18
C THR A 14 23.56 12.00 -43.07
N LEU A 15 23.97 10.87 -43.65
CA LEU A 15 23.27 9.59 -43.51
C LEU A 15 23.37 9.06 -42.07
N ILE A 16 24.55 9.06 -41.44
CA ILE A 16 24.70 8.70 -40.02
C ILE A 16 23.86 9.63 -39.13
N ALA A 17 23.91 10.94 -39.35
CA ALA A 17 23.14 11.91 -38.59
C ALA A 17 21.62 11.65 -38.66
N SER A 18 21.10 11.33 -39.86
CA SER A 18 19.68 11.01 -40.02
C SER A 18 19.28 9.69 -39.34
N VAL A 19 20.13 8.65 -39.38
CA VAL A 19 19.89 7.39 -38.65
C VAL A 19 19.88 7.60 -37.14
N VAL A 20 20.84 8.36 -36.60
CA VAL A 20 20.89 8.70 -35.17
C VAL A 20 19.66 9.51 -34.74
N LEU A 21 19.21 10.45 -35.58
CA LEU A 21 17.99 11.22 -35.34
C LEU A 21 16.72 10.36 -35.36
N ILE A 22 16.61 9.38 -36.26
CA ILE A 22 15.49 8.41 -36.29
C ILE A 22 15.48 7.53 -35.03
N ILE A 23 16.64 7.08 -34.56
CA ILE A 23 16.76 6.29 -33.32
C ILE A 23 16.40 7.16 -32.10
N GLY A 24 16.83 8.42 -32.07
CA GLY A 24 16.46 9.38 -31.03
C GLY A 24 14.95 9.63 -30.97
N LEU A 25 14.32 9.88 -32.12
CA LEU A 25 12.87 10.11 -32.22
C LEU A 25 12.06 8.87 -31.82
N THR A 26 12.40 7.69 -32.30
CA THR A 26 11.69 6.45 -31.92
C THR A 26 11.83 6.12 -30.43
N THR A 27 13.00 6.40 -29.84
CA THR A 27 13.20 6.31 -28.38
C THR A 27 12.32 7.32 -27.62
N LEU A 28 12.26 8.57 -28.08
CA LEU A 28 11.40 9.61 -27.48
C LEU A 28 9.92 9.24 -27.54
N PHE A 29 9.43 8.76 -28.69
CA PHE A 29 8.04 8.30 -28.82
C PHE A 29 7.76 7.12 -27.87
N GLY A 30 8.68 6.16 -27.74
CA GLY A 30 8.53 5.07 -26.77
C GLY A 30 8.43 5.54 -25.31
N LEU A 31 9.19 6.56 -24.92
CA LEU A 31 9.11 7.16 -23.59
C LEU A 31 7.78 7.91 -23.35
N LEU A 32 7.29 8.66 -24.36
CA LEU A 32 5.98 9.31 -24.30
C LEU A 32 4.86 8.29 -24.14
N ASP A 33 4.91 7.19 -24.88
CA ASP A 33 3.93 6.11 -24.85
C ASP A 33 3.85 5.44 -23.47
N ILE A 34 5.00 5.18 -22.85
CA ILE A 34 5.11 4.65 -21.47
C ILE A 34 4.55 5.67 -20.46
N SER A 35 4.88 6.95 -20.61
CA SER A 35 4.40 8.04 -19.73
C SER A 35 2.87 8.19 -19.78
N VAL A 36 2.27 8.15 -20.97
CA VAL A 36 0.82 8.18 -21.16
C VAL A 36 0.15 6.94 -20.55
N LYS A 37 0.72 5.74 -20.75
CA LYS A 37 0.21 4.49 -20.16
C LYS A 37 0.27 4.50 -18.63
N ALA A 38 1.35 5.01 -18.04
CA ALA A 38 1.48 5.18 -16.59
C ALA A 38 0.45 6.21 -16.06
N SER A 39 0.31 7.35 -16.72
CA SER A 39 -0.67 8.40 -16.37
C SER A 39 -2.11 7.90 -16.40
N ALA A 40 -2.46 7.11 -17.41
CA ALA A 40 -3.77 6.47 -17.53
C ALA A 40 -4.02 5.44 -16.42
N ALA A 41 -3.02 4.62 -16.08
CA ALA A 41 -3.11 3.65 -14.99
C ALA A 41 -3.31 4.31 -13.61
N THR A 42 -2.66 5.44 -13.35
CA THR A 42 -2.87 6.22 -12.13
C THR A 42 -4.29 6.81 -12.08
N ARG A 43 -4.77 7.44 -13.16
CA ARG A 43 -6.15 7.98 -13.23
C ARG A 43 -7.23 6.89 -13.07
N ALA A 44 -6.95 5.67 -13.54
CA ALA A 44 -7.86 4.54 -13.35
C ALA A 44 -7.86 4.04 -11.88
N ARG A 45 -6.72 4.07 -11.19
CA ARG A 45 -6.65 3.81 -9.73
C ARG A 45 -7.40 4.87 -8.92
N GLU A 46 -7.16 6.15 -9.21
CA GLU A 46 -7.88 7.27 -8.59
C GLU A 46 -9.40 7.13 -8.74
N GLY A 47 -9.87 6.84 -9.95
CA GLY A 47 -11.30 6.63 -10.23
C GLY A 47 -11.87 5.41 -9.52
N GLY A 48 -11.13 4.29 -9.46
CA GLY A 48 -11.53 3.08 -8.74
C GLY A 48 -11.64 3.30 -7.23
N THR A 49 -10.65 3.96 -6.61
CA THR A 49 -10.65 4.30 -5.18
C THR A 49 -11.73 5.32 -4.83
N SER A 50 -11.96 6.32 -5.68
CA SER A 50 -13.06 7.28 -5.51
C SER A 50 -14.42 6.59 -5.58
N LEU A 51 -14.63 5.71 -6.56
CA LEU A 51 -15.89 4.98 -6.74
C LEU A 51 -16.15 4.00 -5.58
N ALA A 52 -15.14 3.23 -5.16
CA ALA A 52 -15.27 2.32 -4.03
C ALA A 52 -15.64 3.05 -2.72
N ARG A 53 -15.14 4.28 -2.55
CA ARG A 53 -15.51 5.12 -1.40
C ARG A 53 -16.94 5.65 -1.52
N GLU A 54 -17.29 6.22 -2.67
CA GLU A 54 -18.62 6.77 -2.95
C GLU A 54 -19.72 5.74 -2.69
N ILE A 55 -19.51 4.49 -3.13
CA ILE A 55 -20.42 3.36 -2.86
C ILE A 55 -20.64 3.13 -1.35
N LEU A 56 -19.62 3.27 -0.51
CA LEU A 56 -19.74 3.08 0.95
C LEU A 56 -20.36 4.30 1.64
N GLU A 57 -19.99 5.52 1.23
CA GLU A 57 -20.57 6.76 1.75
C GLU A 57 -22.06 6.87 1.39
N ASP A 58 -22.47 6.42 0.19
CA ASP A 58 -23.87 6.29 -0.21
C ASP A 58 -24.57 5.16 0.55
N ALA A 59 -23.90 4.01 0.78
CA ALA A 59 -24.48 2.90 1.53
C ALA A 59 -24.82 3.26 3.00
N ARG A 60 -24.09 4.20 3.62
CA ARG A 60 -24.43 4.78 4.94
C ARG A 60 -25.80 5.47 4.97
N THR A 61 -26.33 5.89 3.82
CA THR A 61 -27.63 6.57 3.73
C THR A 61 -28.82 5.60 3.66
N LEU A 62 -28.55 4.30 3.52
CA LEU A 62 -29.58 3.26 3.49
C LEU A 62 -30.07 2.93 4.91
N ALA A 63 -31.36 2.60 5.04
CA ALA A 63 -31.86 2.05 6.29
C ALA A 63 -31.23 0.67 6.56
N TYR A 64 -30.99 0.32 7.82
CA TYR A 64 -30.36 -0.93 8.24
C TYR A 64 -31.08 -2.21 7.73
N SER A 65 -32.38 -2.11 7.49
CA SER A 65 -33.22 -3.17 6.90
C SER A 65 -33.18 -3.24 5.36
N GLN A 66 -32.62 -2.25 4.67
CA GLN A 66 -32.37 -2.25 3.22
C GLN A 66 -30.98 -2.78 2.87
N ILE A 67 -30.06 -2.75 3.83
CA ILE A 67 -28.77 -3.44 3.79
C ILE A 67 -29.04 -4.93 4.05
N ALA A 68 -29.24 -5.68 2.97
CA ALA A 68 -29.46 -7.12 2.94
C ALA A 68 -28.96 -7.69 1.59
N PRO A 69 -28.69 -9.01 1.46
CA PRO A 69 -27.85 -9.53 0.36
C PRO A 69 -28.49 -9.34 -1.02
N ASN A 70 -29.82 -9.46 -1.06
CA ASN A 70 -30.63 -9.45 -2.27
C ASN A 70 -31.13 -8.05 -2.67
N SER A 71 -31.04 -7.06 -1.77
CA SER A 71 -31.53 -5.68 -2.01
C SER A 71 -30.40 -4.70 -2.28
N ILE A 72 -29.29 -4.77 -1.54
CA ILE A 72 -28.26 -3.72 -1.48
C ILE A 72 -27.76 -3.27 -2.85
N THR A 73 -27.46 -4.22 -3.75
CA THR A 73 -26.98 -3.92 -5.11
C THR A 73 -28.04 -3.18 -5.94
N GLY A 74 -29.31 -3.54 -5.82
CA GLY A 74 -30.41 -2.87 -6.52
C GLY A 74 -30.69 -1.47 -5.98
N THR A 75 -30.62 -1.29 -4.65
CA THR A 75 -30.80 0.01 -4.01
C THR A 75 -29.67 0.98 -4.33
N LEU A 76 -28.41 0.52 -4.32
CA LEU A 76 -27.25 1.32 -4.73
C LEU A 76 -27.28 1.66 -6.24
N GLN A 77 -27.73 0.74 -7.10
CA GLN A 77 -27.89 1.04 -8.55
C GLN A 77 -28.98 2.08 -8.86
N ALA A 78 -29.91 2.33 -7.92
CA ALA A 78 -30.91 3.40 -8.04
C ALA A 78 -30.38 4.78 -7.60
N MET A 79 -29.16 4.86 -7.06
CA MET A 79 -28.53 6.11 -6.65
C MET A 79 -27.81 6.79 -7.81
N ARG A 80 -27.86 8.12 -7.81
CA ARG A 80 -27.41 8.96 -8.93
C ARG A 80 -25.89 8.97 -9.05
N GLY A 81 -25.36 8.50 -10.17
CA GLY A 81 -23.93 8.30 -10.42
C GLY A 81 -23.45 6.85 -10.21
N LEU A 82 -24.28 5.99 -9.62
CA LEU A 82 -24.02 4.58 -9.38
C LEU A 82 -24.78 3.64 -10.36
N GLU A 83 -25.46 4.21 -11.35
CA GLU A 83 -26.33 3.48 -12.28
C GLU A 83 -25.56 2.43 -13.10
N ASN A 84 -26.19 1.27 -13.36
CA ASN A 84 -25.56 0.21 -14.13
C ASN A 84 -25.50 0.52 -15.64
N THR A 85 -24.29 0.70 -16.14
CA THR A 85 -23.97 1.09 -17.53
C THR A 85 -23.65 -0.09 -18.47
N SER A 86 -23.68 -1.35 -18.00
CA SER A 86 -23.34 -2.52 -18.83
C SER A 86 -24.42 -2.95 -19.82
N GLY A 87 -25.69 -2.57 -19.57
CA GLY A 87 -26.85 -3.10 -20.28
C GLY A 87 -27.21 -4.56 -19.92
N GLY A 88 -26.57 -5.15 -18.90
CA GLY A 88 -26.80 -6.51 -18.44
C GLY A 88 -26.69 -6.65 -16.91
N PRO A 89 -26.73 -7.87 -16.36
CA PRO A 89 -26.78 -8.09 -14.91
C PRO A 89 -25.48 -7.75 -14.17
N THR A 90 -24.33 -7.75 -14.86
CA THR A 90 -23.05 -7.33 -14.29
C THR A 90 -23.06 -5.83 -14.03
N TRP A 91 -22.97 -5.41 -12.77
CA TRP A 91 -22.91 -3.99 -12.42
C TRP A 91 -21.61 -3.37 -12.93
N GLN A 92 -21.73 -2.43 -13.88
CA GLN A 92 -20.59 -1.65 -14.37
C GLN A 92 -20.89 -0.17 -14.36
N ILE A 93 -19.89 0.65 -14.02
CA ILE A 93 -20.01 2.11 -14.00
C ILE A 93 -18.88 2.69 -14.87
N LYS A 94 -19.24 3.49 -15.88
CA LYS A 94 -18.29 4.10 -16.81
C LYS A 94 -17.91 5.52 -16.38
N ARG A 95 -16.69 5.72 -15.86
CA ARG A 95 -16.20 7.03 -15.39
C ARG A 95 -14.90 7.43 -16.10
N ARG A 96 -14.85 8.65 -16.63
CA ARG A 96 -13.69 9.25 -17.35
C ARG A 96 -13.12 8.35 -18.47
N GLY A 97 -13.97 7.57 -19.13
CA GLY A 97 -13.60 6.63 -20.20
C GLY A 97 -13.22 5.22 -19.73
N VAL A 98 -12.96 5.02 -18.43
CA VAL A 98 -12.71 3.69 -17.84
C VAL A 98 -14.06 3.04 -17.48
N ILE A 99 -14.21 1.75 -17.76
CA ILE A 99 -15.34 0.94 -17.28
C ILE A 99 -14.87 0.19 -16.04
N TYR A 100 -15.53 0.46 -14.92
CA TYR A 100 -15.34 -0.27 -13.67
C TYR A 100 -16.42 -1.34 -13.56
N THR A 101 -16.06 -2.57 -13.16
CA THR A 101 -17.01 -3.60 -12.71
C THR A 101 -17.05 -3.59 -11.19
N VAL A 102 -18.24 -3.49 -10.63
CA VAL A 102 -18.49 -3.32 -9.20
C VAL A 102 -19.15 -4.59 -8.66
N THR A 103 -18.62 -5.09 -7.54
CA THR A 103 -19.27 -6.11 -6.72
C THR A 103 -19.44 -5.53 -5.32
N VAL A 104 -20.68 -5.42 -4.85
CA VAL A 104 -20.97 -5.14 -3.44
C VAL A 104 -21.45 -6.43 -2.78
N LYS A 105 -20.92 -6.72 -1.60
CA LYS A 105 -21.35 -7.78 -0.69
C LYS A 105 -21.69 -7.13 0.63
N GLU A 106 -22.67 -7.68 1.35
CA GLU A 106 -22.85 -7.38 2.76
C GLU A 106 -22.92 -8.70 3.55
N CYS A 107 -22.63 -8.63 4.84
CA CYS A 107 -22.82 -9.71 5.80
C CYS A 107 -23.03 -9.13 7.20
N ALA A 108 -23.79 -9.85 8.02
CA ALA A 108 -24.02 -9.48 9.42
C ALA A 108 -22.81 -9.83 10.31
N ILE A 109 -22.69 -9.18 11.47
CA ILE A 109 -21.74 -9.51 12.53
C ILE A 109 -22.53 -9.56 13.84
N ASP A 110 -22.35 -10.64 14.56
CA ASP A 110 -22.85 -10.93 15.91
C ASP A 110 -21.75 -10.54 16.91
N ASP A 111 -22.09 -9.83 18.00
CA ASP A 111 -21.11 -9.47 19.04
C ASP A 111 -20.94 -10.58 20.08
N PRO A 112 -19.72 -11.15 20.28
CA PRO A 112 -19.47 -12.17 21.31
C PRO A 112 -19.61 -11.70 22.78
N LYS A 113 -20.24 -10.55 23.08
CA LYS A 113 -20.25 -9.90 24.41
C LYS A 113 -21.55 -10.07 25.20
N ASP A 114 -22.70 -10.04 24.54
CA ASP A 114 -23.97 -10.60 25.03
C ASP A 114 -24.11 -12.05 24.54
N GLY A 115 -23.63 -12.33 23.32
CA GLY A 115 -23.12 -13.62 22.91
C GLY A 115 -24.05 -14.42 22.00
N PHE A 116 -23.42 -15.23 21.16
CA PHE A 116 -23.96 -15.67 19.87
C PHE A 116 -25.44 -16.06 19.84
N GLY A 117 -26.16 -15.47 18.89
CA GLY A 117 -27.52 -15.83 18.49
C GLY A 117 -27.54 -16.86 17.36
N LYS A 118 -28.65 -16.92 16.60
CA LYS A 118 -28.81 -17.88 15.48
C LYS A 118 -28.37 -17.31 14.13
N HIS A 119 -27.42 -17.97 13.47
CA HIS A 119 -26.81 -17.54 12.20
C HIS A 119 -27.48 -18.15 10.96
N GLU A 120 -28.81 -18.01 10.85
CA GLU A 120 -29.59 -18.57 9.74
C GLU A 120 -30.60 -17.56 9.17
N ASN A 121 -30.47 -17.22 7.89
CA ASN A 121 -31.45 -16.40 7.19
C ASN A 121 -32.79 -17.14 7.12
N ALA A 122 -33.85 -16.55 7.69
CA ALA A 122 -35.16 -17.19 7.79
C ALA A 122 -35.79 -17.56 6.43
N LEU A 123 -35.41 -16.85 5.34
CA LEU A 123 -35.94 -17.05 4.00
C LEU A 123 -35.10 -17.99 3.14
N THR A 124 -33.77 -17.88 3.16
CA THR A 124 -32.88 -18.67 2.27
C THR A 124 -32.27 -19.91 2.94
N LYS A 125 -32.26 -20.00 4.28
CA LYS A 125 -31.55 -21.03 5.06
C LYS A 125 -30.04 -21.09 4.82
N GLU A 126 -29.48 -19.97 4.37
CA GLU A 126 -28.04 -19.73 4.32
C GLU A 126 -27.62 -18.91 5.55
N ASN A 127 -26.35 -19.01 5.95
CA ASN A 127 -25.80 -18.15 6.99
C ASN A 127 -25.53 -16.73 6.41
N PRO A 128 -26.15 -15.65 6.93
CA PRO A 128 -25.93 -14.28 6.48
C PRO A 128 -24.71 -13.59 7.11
N PHE A 129 -24.02 -14.24 8.06
CA PHE A 129 -22.94 -13.66 8.84
C PHE A 129 -21.59 -13.65 8.10
N CYS A 130 -20.75 -12.71 8.52
CA CYS A 130 -19.38 -12.60 8.08
C CYS A 130 -18.56 -13.76 8.65
N LYS A 131 -17.89 -14.49 7.77
CA LYS A 131 -17.02 -15.64 8.10
C LYS A 131 -15.69 -15.20 8.71
N ASP A 132 -15.80 -14.52 9.84
CA ASP A 132 -14.71 -13.94 10.57
C ASP A 132 -14.05 -14.96 11.50
N PRO A 133 -12.75 -14.85 11.75
CA PRO A 133 -12.11 -15.53 12.87
C PRO A 133 -12.91 -15.34 14.17
N GLY A 134 -13.48 -16.43 14.70
CA GLY A 134 -14.23 -16.44 15.95
C GLY A 134 -15.76 -16.37 15.82
N GLU A 135 -16.32 -16.22 14.62
CA GLU A 135 -17.76 -16.41 14.36
C GLU A 135 -18.17 -17.87 14.65
N VAL A 136 -19.23 -18.07 15.46
CA VAL A 136 -19.85 -19.38 15.75
C VAL A 136 -21.36 -19.24 15.99
N GLU A 137 -22.17 -20.16 15.48
CA GLU A 137 -23.63 -20.15 15.72
C GLU A 137 -23.96 -20.52 17.17
N GLY A 138 -24.75 -19.68 17.84
CA GLY A 138 -25.20 -19.87 19.22
C GLY A 138 -26.03 -21.13 19.41
N THR A 139 -25.56 -22.07 20.22
CA THR A 139 -26.24 -23.34 20.52
C THR A 139 -26.21 -23.66 22.02
N PRO A 140 -27.30 -23.41 22.78
CA PRO A 140 -28.48 -22.64 22.38
C PRO A 140 -28.12 -21.17 22.08
N PRO A 141 -28.92 -20.45 21.27
CA PRO A 141 -28.71 -19.02 21.06
C PRO A 141 -28.86 -18.29 22.39
N ALA A 142 -27.87 -17.46 22.74
CA ALA A 142 -27.89 -16.65 23.96
C ALA A 142 -28.54 -15.29 23.67
N ASP A 143 -28.15 -14.65 22.57
CA ASP A 143 -28.83 -13.48 22.01
C ASP A 143 -30.01 -13.86 21.06
N ALA A 144 -30.95 -12.92 20.93
CA ALA A 144 -32.16 -12.98 20.10
C ALA A 144 -32.20 -11.93 18.96
N GLN A 145 -31.17 -11.09 18.80
CA GLN A 145 -31.07 -10.02 17.82
C GLN A 145 -29.74 -10.00 17.00
N PRO A 146 -29.13 -11.14 16.61
CA PRO A 146 -27.68 -11.23 16.34
C PRO A 146 -27.15 -10.43 15.14
N GLU A 147 -27.99 -9.76 14.35
CA GLU A 147 -27.54 -8.82 13.32
C GLU A 147 -27.14 -7.46 13.93
N ASP A 148 -26.18 -7.42 14.87
CA ASP A 148 -25.75 -6.21 15.58
C ASP A 148 -25.11 -5.17 14.65
N PHE A 149 -24.25 -5.64 13.75
CA PHE A 149 -23.58 -4.82 12.76
C PHE A 149 -23.69 -5.42 11.36
N LYS A 150 -23.61 -4.57 10.34
CA LYS A 150 -23.53 -4.99 8.93
C LYS A 150 -22.28 -4.49 8.27
N ARG A 151 -21.56 -5.40 7.62
CA ARG A 151 -20.30 -5.11 6.95
C ARG A 151 -20.48 -5.06 5.46
N ILE A 152 -20.30 -3.89 4.89
CA ILE A 152 -20.42 -3.66 3.45
C ILE A 152 -19.01 -3.71 2.83
N THR A 153 -18.83 -4.61 1.88
CA THR A 153 -17.60 -4.76 1.08
C THR A 153 -17.86 -4.29 -0.35
N ALA A 154 -17.19 -3.23 -0.77
CA ALA A 154 -17.17 -2.74 -2.15
C ALA A 154 -15.87 -3.18 -2.85
N GLU A 155 -15.99 -4.09 -3.82
CA GLU A 155 -14.91 -4.54 -4.70
C GLU A 155 -15.06 -3.87 -6.08
N VAL A 156 -14.14 -2.97 -6.42
CA VAL A 156 -14.13 -2.23 -7.70
C VAL A 156 -12.95 -2.69 -8.55
N THR A 157 -13.24 -3.23 -9.73
CA THR A 157 -12.24 -3.75 -10.69
C THR A 157 -12.33 -3.03 -12.02
N TRP A 158 -11.24 -3.01 -12.79
CA TRP A 158 -11.22 -2.43 -14.15
C TRP A 158 -10.19 -3.15 -15.04
N PRO A 159 -10.29 -3.08 -16.38
CA PRO A 159 -9.31 -3.68 -17.27
C PRO A 159 -7.97 -2.93 -17.21
N ALA A 160 -6.86 -3.67 -17.08
CA ALA A 160 -5.51 -3.17 -17.30
C ALA A 160 -4.68 -4.18 -18.10
N THR A 161 -3.62 -3.72 -18.77
CA THR A 161 -2.80 -4.59 -19.64
C THR A 161 -2.17 -5.73 -18.85
N GLY A 162 -2.64 -6.96 -19.10
CA GLY A 162 -2.14 -8.18 -18.44
C GLY A 162 -2.48 -8.30 -16.95
N ARG A 163 -3.38 -7.47 -16.40
CA ARG A 163 -3.77 -7.49 -14.98
C ARG A 163 -5.25 -7.15 -14.80
N LYS A 164 -5.86 -7.65 -13.73
CA LYS A 164 -7.16 -7.17 -13.22
C LYS A 164 -6.94 -6.50 -11.86
N PRO A 165 -6.62 -5.19 -11.81
CA PRO A 165 -6.59 -4.46 -10.56
C PRO A 165 -7.94 -4.53 -9.85
N VAL A 166 -7.88 -4.61 -8.53
CA VAL A 166 -9.02 -4.49 -7.62
C VAL A 166 -8.70 -3.43 -6.56
N ILE A 167 -9.69 -2.62 -6.23
CA ILE A 167 -9.73 -1.88 -4.97
C ILE A 167 -10.85 -2.52 -4.16
N LYS A 168 -10.51 -3.11 -3.01
CA LYS A 168 -11.46 -3.52 -1.99
C LYS A 168 -11.55 -2.40 -0.96
N GLN A 169 -12.73 -1.89 -0.67
CA GLN A 169 -12.99 -1.10 0.51
C GLN A 169 -14.08 -1.79 1.33
N VAL A 170 -13.97 -1.69 2.65
CA VAL A 170 -14.87 -2.37 3.59
C VAL A 170 -15.18 -1.45 4.74
N GLU A 171 -16.45 -1.41 5.13
CA GLU A 171 -16.95 -0.66 6.28
C GLU A 171 -17.94 -1.51 7.09
N THR A 172 -17.96 -1.29 8.40
CA THR A 172 -18.95 -1.85 9.33
C THR A 172 -19.88 -0.72 9.76
N LEU A 173 -21.19 -0.96 9.69
CA LEU A 173 -22.26 -0.04 10.10
C LEU A 173 -23.04 -0.66 11.26
N THR A 174 -23.48 0.18 12.20
CA THR A 174 -24.33 -0.23 13.32
C THR A 174 -25.82 0.06 13.03
N ALA A 175 -26.71 -0.36 13.92
CA ALA A 175 -28.13 -0.09 13.78
C ALA A 175 -28.43 1.42 13.81
N ALA A 176 -29.18 1.91 12.81
CA ALA A 176 -29.49 3.33 12.67
C ALA A 176 -30.39 3.86 13.80
N GLY A 177 -29.78 4.44 14.82
CA GLY A 177 -30.43 4.97 16.02
C GLY A 177 -29.57 4.90 17.29
N GLU A 178 -28.50 4.11 17.28
CA GLU A 178 -27.54 4.06 18.37
C GLU A 178 -26.75 5.38 18.53
N ALA A 179 -26.33 5.67 19.75
CA ALA A 179 -25.38 6.74 20.01
C ALA A 179 -24.00 6.34 19.47
N PRO A 180 -23.26 7.23 18.76
CA PRO A 180 -21.91 6.90 18.30
C PRO A 180 -20.99 6.55 19.48
N GLY A 181 -20.48 5.31 19.50
CA GLY A 181 -19.62 4.83 20.56
C GLY A 181 -18.24 5.53 20.61
N LEU A 182 -17.43 5.10 21.56
CA LEU A 182 -16.16 5.75 21.91
C LEU A 182 -15.14 5.76 20.75
N SER A 183 -14.59 6.94 20.45
CA SER A 183 -13.62 7.10 19.34
C SER A 183 -12.19 6.81 19.80
N ALA A 184 -11.58 5.73 19.31
CA ALA A 184 -10.15 5.44 19.46
C ALA A 184 -9.28 6.42 18.64
N SER A 185 -8.01 6.61 19.03
CA SER A 185 -7.10 7.56 18.40
C SER A 185 -5.65 7.05 18.32
N GLU A 186 -4.77 7.80 17.65
CA GLU A 186 -3.32 7.52 17.56
C GLU A 186 -2.90 6.13 17.06
N LEU A 187 -3.75 5.42 16.31
CA LEU A 187 -3.39 4.13 15.70
C LEU A 187 -2.12 4.27 14.82
N LYS A 188 -1.05 3.57 15.21
CA LYS A 188 0.28 3.67 14.61
C LYS A 188 1.06 2.35 14.68
N LEU A 189 1.87 2.07 13.67
CA LEU A 189 2.83 0.97 13.71
C LEU A 189 3.97 1.30 14.67
N ILE A 190 4.30 0.37 15.58
CA ILE A 190 5.42 0.50 16.53
C ILE A 190 6.53 -0.55 16.34
N LYS A 191 6.23 -1.71 15.72
CA LYS A 191 7.25 -2.70 15.31
C LYS A 191 6.94 -3.24 13.91
N PRO A 192 7.92 -3.39 13.00
CA PRO A 192 9.31 -2.95 13.15
C PRO A 192 9.42 -1.41 13.25
N VAL A 193 10.42 -0.92 13.98
CA VAL A 193 10.69 0.51 14.08
C VAL A 193 11.09 1.04 12.70
N LEU A 194 10.38 2.06 12.24
CA LEU A 194 10.56 2.65 10.91
C LEU A 194 11.73 3.64 10.91
N GLY A 195 12.40 3.77 9.76
CA GLY A 195 13.29 4.91 9.50
C GLY A 195 12.50 6.18 9.22
N ALA A 196 13.10 7.36 9.46
CA ALA A 196 12.42 8.67 9.45
C ALA A 196 11.63 9.00 8.16
N GLU A 197 11.98 8.42 7.02
CA GLU A 197 11.28 8.59 5.74
C GLU A 197 9.93 7.82 5.65
N ASN A 198 9.59 6.98 6.64
CA ASN A 198 8.38 6.15 6.64
C ASN A 198 7.43 6.54 7.79
N SER A 199 6.17 6.83 7.47
CA SER A 199 5.17 7.21 8.46
C SER A 199 4.66 5.99 9.27
N PRO A 200 4.61 6.07 10.61
CA PRO A 200 3.90 5.09 11.44
C PRO A 200 2.40 4.94 11.12
N THR A 201 1.78 5.95 10.51
CA THR A 201 0.35 5.96 10.10
C THR A 201 0.13 5.66 8.61
N ALA A 202 1.21 5.50 7.84
CA ALA A 202 1.17 5.01 6.46
C ALA A 202 2.45 4.19 6.12
N PRO A 203 2.70 3.08 6.82
CA PRO A 203 3.99 2.39 6.77
C PRO A 203 4.18 1.58 5.47
N VAL A 204 5.41 1.58 4.95
CA VAL A 204 5.83 0.73 3.83
C VAL A 204 6.85 -0.31 4.30
N ILE A 205 6.43 -1.58 4.30
CA ILE A 205 7.20 -2.72 4.80
C ILE A 205 7.98 -3.34 3.63
N VAL A 206 9.17 -2.82 3.37
CA VAL A 206 10.07 -3.25 2.28
C VAL A 206 10.90 -4.51 2.60
N LYS A 207 10.73 -5.09 3.80
CA LYS A 207 11.43 -6.29 4.26
C LYS A 207 10.58 -7.02 5.30
N GLN A 208 10.54 -8.35 5.21
CA GLN A 208 9.88 -9.19 6.22
C GLN A 208 10.51 -8.97 7.62
N PRO A 209 9.70 -8.71 8.67
CA PRO A 209 10.17 -8.62 10.05
C PRO A 209 10.57 -9.99 10.61
N LEU A 210 11.53 -10.02 11.54
CA LEU A 210 12.12 -11.26 12.08
C LEU A 210 11.10 -12.18 12.77
N GLU A 211 10.10 -11.58 13.44
CA GLU A 211 9.03 -12.30 14.15
C GLU A 211 7.83 -12.64 13.23
N ASN A 212 7.93 -12.36 11.92
CA ASN A 212 6.82 -12.44 10.95
C ASN A 212 5.55 -11.66 11.35
N GLN A 213 5.64 -10.68 12.25
CA GLN A 213 4.51 -9.85 12.68
C GLN A 213 4.80 -8.35 12.58
N LEU A 214 3.73 -7.57 12.43
CA LEU A 214 3.67 -6.14 12.65
C LEU A 214 2.99 -5.88 14.00
N VAL A 215 3.46 -4.92 14.80
CA VAL A 215 2.85 -4.57 16.08
C VAL A 215 2.42 -3.11 16.07
N PHE A 216 1.20 -2.86 16.52
CA PHE A 216 0.54 -1.56 16.51
C PHE A 216 0.26 -1.07 17.93
N SER A 217 0.22 0.25 18.09
CA SER A 217 -0.20 0.98 19.28
C SER A 217 -1.42 1.83 18.93
N VAL A 218 -2.36 1.96 19.86
CA VAL A 218 -3.59 2.74 19.71
C VAL A 218 -4.03 3.25 21.08
N LEU A 219 -4.59 4.47 21.14
CA LEU A 219 -5.08 5.07 22.37
C LEU A 219 -6.60 4.96 22.47
N SER A 220 -7.08 4.56 23.66
CA SER A 220 -8.50 4.50 24.00
C SER A 220 -8.96 5.73 24.79
N PRO A 221 -10.16 6.28 24.56
CA PRO A 221 -10.75 7.26 25.47
C PRO A 221 -11.21 6.61 26.79
N ALA A 222 -11.47 7.44 27.81
CA ALA A 222 -12.04 6.97 29.07
C ALA A 222 -13.44 6.34 28.86
N GLY A 223 -13.77 5.30 29.63
CA GLY A 223 -15.00 4.51 29.46
C GLY A 223 -14.89 3.34 28.49
N THR A 224 -13.74 3.17 27.81
CA THR A 224 -13.48 2.00 26.96
C THR A 224 -13.39 0.73 27.80
N LYS A 225 -14.22 -0.26 27.46
CA LYS A 225 -14.24 -1.62 28.04
C LYS A 225 -13.28 -2.55 27.31
N ALA A 226 -13.26 -2.46 25.97
CA ALA A 226 -12.39 -3.23 25.09
C ALA A 226 -12.05 -2.42 23.83
N LEU A 227 -11.00 -2.82 23.12
CA LEU A 227 -10.80 -2.44 21.72
C LEU A 227 -10.94 -3.68 20.85
N GLU A 228 -11.29 -3.49 19.58
CA GLU A 228 -11.29 -4.55 18.59
C GLU A 228 -10.63 -4.08 17.30
N TRP A 229 -9.90 -4.98 16.63
CA TRP A 229 -9.17 -4.64 15.41
C TRP A 229 -9.59 -5.52 14.23
N SER A 230 -9.43 -4.96 13.03
CA SER A 230 -9.77 -5.62 11.77
C SER A 230 -8.74 -5.37 10.68
N LEU A 231 -8.61 -6.34 9.78
CA LEU A 231 -7.77 -6.31 8.59
C LEU A 231 -8.65 -6.32 7.34
N ASP A 232 -8.57 -5.27 6.52
CA ASP A 232 -9.48 -5.04 5.38
C ASP A 232 -10.97 -5.22 5.77
N GLY A 233 -11.30 -4.78 6.99
CA GLY A 233 -12.62 -4.86 7.62
C GLY A 233 -12.96 -6.18 8.33
N VAL A 234 -12.18 -7.25 8.16
CA VAL A 234 -12.42 -8.57 8.80
C VAL A 234 -11.92 -8.54 10.26
N ARG A 235 -12.79 -8.81 11.25
CA ARG A 235 -12.44 -8.89 12.68
C ARG A 235 -11.33 -9.92 12.90
N GLN A 236 -10.49 -9.74 13.91
CA GLN A 236 -9.39 -10.64 14.24
C GLN A 236 -9.52 -11.14 15.69
N THR A 237 -9.19 -12.40 15.94
CA THR A 237 -9.36 -13.06 17.26
C THR A 237 -8.34 -12.66 18.31
N ASN A 238 -7.17 -12.14 17.91
CA ASN A 238 -6.15 -11.70 18.86
C ASN A 238 -6.42 -10.24 19.26
N GLU A 239 -7.30 -10.09 20.24
CA GLU A 239 -7.75 -8.78 20.72
C GLU A 239 -6.58 -7.89 21.22
N PRO A 240 -6.69 -6.56 21.07
CA PRO A 240 -5.71 -5.64 21.64
C PRO A 240 -5.65 -5.76 23.16
N THR A 241 -4.45 -5.59 23.71
CA THR A 241 -4.17 -5.69 25.16
C THR A 241 -3.79 -4.33 25.72
N LEU A 242 -4.38 -3.93 26.85
CA LEU A 242 -4.03 -2.68 27.55
C LEU A 242 -2.62 -2.81 28.15
N ILE A 243 -1.71 -1.94 27.75
CA ILE A 243 -0.31 -1.94 28.20
C ILE A 243 -0.10 -0.97 29.36
N SER A 244 -0.56 0.27 29.22
CA SER A 244 -0.54 1.25 30.33
C SER A 244 -1.49 2.42 30.07
N GLY A 245 -2.17 2.90 31.12
CA GLY A 245 -3.03 4.10 31.05
C GLY A 245 -4.19 3.93 30.05
N THR A 246 -4.01 4.47 28.85
CA THR A 246 -4.93 4.37 27.71
C THR A 246 -4.30 3.74 26.46
N GLU A 247 -3.03 3.29 26.51
CA GLU A 247 -2.35 2.65 25.40
C GLU A 247 -2.62 1.14 25.35
N TRP A 248 -3.16 0.69 24.22
CA TRP A 248 -3.35 -0.72 23.90
C TRP A 248 -2.44 -1.12 22.74
N GLN A 249 -2.02 -2.39 22.71
CA GLN A 249 -1.21 -2.96 21.62
C GLN A 249 -1.76 -4.29 21.12
N PHE A 250 -1.66 -4.50 19.81
CA PHE A 250 -2.02 -5.74 19.11
C PHE A 250 -1.00 -6.03 18.00
N SER A 251 -1.00 -7.26 17.47
CA SER A 251 -0.12 -7.63 16.35
C SER A 251 -0.89 -8.23 15.17
N TRP A 252 -0.37 -8.01 13.97
CA TRP A 252 -0.81 -8.67 12.75
C TRP A 252 0.28 -9.62 12.26
N PHE A 253 -0.04 -10.91 12.20
CA PHE A 253 0.85 -11.94 11.67
C PHE A 253 0.85 -11.89 10.13
N ILE A 254 2.03 -11.77 9.52
CA ILE A 254 2.23 -11.58 8.07
C ILE A 254 3.19 -12.62 7.44
N PRO A 255 2.95 -13.94 7.61
CA PRO A 255 3.80 -14.97 7.04
C PRO A 255 3.82 -14.89 5.50
N THR A 256 5.01 -15.06 4.90
CA THR A 256 5.24 -14.85 3.46
C THR A 256 4.57 -15.88 2.55
N ALA A 257 4.02 -16.96 3.10
CA ALA A 257 3.28 -17.98 2.35
C ALA A 257 1.78 -17.65 2.18
N GLU A 258 1.22 -16.80 3.05
CA GLU A 258 -0.23 -16.58 3.17
C GLU A 258 -0.60 -15.12 2.88
N VAL A 259 0.23 -14.17 3.33
CA VAL A 259 0.03 -12.73 3.12
C VAL A 259 0.88 -12.24 1.95
N SER A 260 0.24 -11.88 0.85
CA SER A 260 0.86 -11.29 -0.35
C SER A 260 1.39 -9.86 -0.13
N ASP A 261 2.15 -9.35 -1.09
CA ASP A 261 2.45 -7.90 -1.15
C ASP A 261 1.27 -7.12 -1.73
N GLY A 262 1.03 -5.92 -1.20
CA GLY A 262 -0.18 -5.13 -1.44
C GLY A 262 -0.40 -4.07 -0.35
N THR A 263 -1.48 -3.29 -0.47
CA THR A 263 -1.91 -2.33 0.55
C THR A 263 -3.12 -2.86 1.29
N TYR A 264 -3.04 -2.87 2.62
CA TYR A 264 -4.02 -3.40 3.56
C TYR A 264 -4.50 -2.30 4.50
N LYS A 265 -5.79 -2.24 4.83
CA LYS A 265 -6.34 -1.34 5.84
C LYS A 265 -6.36 -2.04 7.20
N VAL A 266 -5.56 -1.55 8.15
CA VAL A 266 -5.66 -1.93 9.57
C VAL A 266 -6.57 -0.91 10.25
N ALA A 267 -7.62 -1.38 10.93
CA ALA A 267 -8.57 -0.52 11.62
C ALA A 267 -8.83 -1.01 13.05
N VAL A 268 -9.18 -0.08 13.95
CA VAL A 268 -9.54 -0.35 15.35
C VAL A 268 -10.81 0.42 15.70
N GLN A 269 -11.72 -0.22 16.44
CA GLN A 269 -12.88 0.40 17.09
C GLN A 269 -12.73 0.26 18.61
N ALA A 270 -13.20 1.24 19.38
CA ALA A 270 -13.36 1.08 20.82
C ALA A 270 -14.78 0.66 21.14
N VAL A 271 -14.93 -0.19 22.16
CA VAL A 271 -16.20 -0.66 22.69
C VAL A 271 -16.35 -0.12 24.10
N ASP A 272 -17.47 0.53 24.39
CA ASP A 272 -17.72 1.14 25.70
C ASP A 272 -18.23 0.14 26.75
N THR A 273 -18.45 0.63 27.97
CA THR A 273 -18.99 -0.18 29.08
C THR A 273 -20.34 -0.84 28.79
N THR A 274 -21.14 -0.24 27.91
CA THR A 274 -22.47 -0.69 27.49
C THR A 274 -22.44 -1.64 26.29
N GLY A 275 -21.27 -1.82 25.63
CA GLY A 275 -21.12 -2.66 24.45
C GLY A 275 -21.15 -1.90 23.13
N VAL A 276 -21.39 -0.59 23.14
CA VAL A 276 -21.56 0.19 21.91
C VAL A 276 -20.20 0.44 21.25
N TYR A 277 -20.12 0.14 19.95
CA TYR A 277 -18.93 0.33 19.14
C TYR A 277 -18.82 1.77 18.63
N GLY A 278 -17.63 2.34 18.77
CA GLY A 278 -17.30 3.63 18.19
C GLY A 278 -16.82 3.58 16.73
N PRO A 279 -16.64 4.75 16.11
CA PRO A 279 -16.18 4.85 14.73
C PRO A 279 -14.75 4.32 14.57
N PRO A 280 -14.44 3.62 13.46
CA PRO A 280 -13.13 3.02 13.25
C PRO A 280 -12.04 4.06 12.97
N VAL A 281 -10.97 4.05 13.78
CA VAL A 281 -9.69 4.66 13.41
C VAL A 281 -8.92 3.68 12.53
N SER A 282 -8.35 4.14 11.41
CA SER A 282 -7.69 3.23 10.45
C SER A 282 -6.47 3.82 9.77
N ILE A 283 -5.49 2.97 9.48
CA ILE A 283 -4.25 3.30 8.75
C ILE A 283 -4.03 2.33 7.57
N SER A 284 -3.31 2.80 6.55
CA SER A 284 -2.98 2.00 5.36
C SER A 284 -1.55 1.46 5.45
N VAL A 285 -1.41 0.14 5.55
CA VAL A 285 -0.13 -0.57 5.59
C VAL A 285 0.18 -1.11 4.20
N THR A 286 1.36 -0.80 3.64
CA THR A 286 1.79 -1.34 2.35
C THR A 286 2.93 -2.35 2.55
N LEU A 287 2.75 -3.57 2.05
CA LEU A 287 3.77 -4.60 2.00
C LEU A 287 4.41 -4.60 0.60
N ASP A 288 5.72 -4.37 0.52
CA ASP A 288 6.50 -4.29 -0.73
C ASP A 288 7.85 -5.02 -0.53
N ARG A 289 7.77 -6.28 -0.10
CA ARG A 289 8.90 -7.12 0.32
C ARG A 289 9.61 -7.77 -0.88
N ASN A 290 8.93 -7.87 -2.02
CA ASN A 290 9.47 -8.42 -3.26
C ASN A 290 10.34 -7.41 -4.01
N ILE A 291 11.66 -7.60 -3.94
CA ILE A 291 12.61 -6.84 -4.77
C ILE A 291 12.26 -7.04 -6.26
N PRO A 292 12.00 -5.96 -7.04
CA PRO A 292 11.68 -6.09 -8.46
C PRO A 292 12.78 -6.84 -9.23
N ALA A 293 12.39 -7.83 -10.03
CA ALA A 293 13.32 -8.58 -10.87
C ALA A 293 14.09 -7.62 -11.79
N ALA A 294 15.42 -7.64 -11.69
CA ALA A 294 16.28 -6.74 -12.46
C ALA A 294 16.00 -6.87 -13.97
N PRO A 295 15.90 -5.75 -14.71
CA PRO A 295 15.56 -5.79 -16.13
C PRO A 295 16.62 -6.57 -16.89
N LYS A 296 16.20 -7.64 -17.57
CA LYS A 296 17.08 -8.43 -18.45
C LYS A 296 17.51 -7.55 -19.63
N ILE A 297 18.75 -7.10 -19.63
CA ILE A 297 19.34 -6.39 -20.77
C ILE A 297 19.44 -7.37 -21.94
N THR A 298 18.50 -7.29 -22.87
CA THR A 298 18.62 -7.93 -24.19
C THR A 298 19.68 -7.18 -24.98
N TYR A 299 20.80 -7.84 -25.26
CA TYR A 299 21.86 -7.26 -26.09
C TYR A 299 21.34 -6.99 -27.51
N ALA A 300 21.26 -5.71 -27.88
CA ALA A 300 20.79 -5.26 -29.19
C ALA A 300 21.89 -5.44 -30.26
N GLY A 301 22.03 -6.67 -30.75
CA GLY A 301 22.87 -7.03 -31.89
C GLY A 301 24.37 -7.13 -31.60
N PHE A 302 25.06 -7.79 -32.53
CA PHE A 302 26.50 -7.66 -32.72
C PHE A 302 26.71 -6.87 -34.01
N ASN A 303 27.62 -5.89 -34.02
CA ASN A 303 28.10 -5.29 -35.25
C ASN A 303 29.52 -5.80 -35.52
N GLU A 304 29.77 -6.31 -36.72
CA GLU A 304 31.08 -6.81 -37.11
C GLU A 304 31.88 -5.68 -37.75
N LEU A 305 32.89 -5.18 -37.02
CA LEU A 305 33.79 -4.16 -37.54
C LEU A 305 34.97 -4.85 -38.20
N TYR A 306 35.07 -4.69 -39.53
CA TYR A 306 36.25 -5.07 -40.28
C TYR A 306 37.35 -4.01 -40.09
N VAL A 307 38.41 -4.38 -39.40
CA VAL A 307 39.62 -3.55 -39.26
C VAL A 307 40.78 -4.28 -39.92
N SER A 308 41.35 -3.68 -40.96
CA SER A 308 42.48 -4.24 -41.72
C SER A 308 42.27 -5.70 -42.19
N GLY A 309 41.10 -5.99 -42.76
CA GLY A 309 40.79 -7.28 -43.38
C GLY A 309 40.49 -8.44 -42.41
N LYS A 310 40.44 -8.20 -41.09
CA LYS A 310 39.99 -9.19 -40.10
C LYS A 310 38.74 -8.68 -39.38
N GLY A 311 37.72 -9.54 -39.27
CA GLY A 311 36.47 -9.22 -38.58
C GLY A 311 36.63 -9.24 -37.06
N GLY A 312 36.24 -8.16 -36.38
CA GLY A 312 36.21 -8.06 -34.93
C GLY A 312 34.79 -7.85 -34.41
N ARG A 313 34.36 -8.68 -33.45
CA ARG A 313 33.06 -8.52 -32.79
C ARG A 313 33.14 -7.41 -31.74
N ALA A 314 32.64 -6.22 -32.07
CA ALA A 314 32.59 -5.10 -31.13
C ALA A 314 31.32 -5.17 -30.28
N ALA A 315 31.47 -5.21 -28.96
CA ALA A 315 30.35 -5.17 -28.03
C ALA A 315 29.99 -3.71 -27.69
N MET A 316 28.84 -3.22 -28.15
CA MET A 316 28.34 -1.88 -27.80
C MET A 316 27.79 -1.87 -26.36
N ALA A 317 28.69 -1.75 -25.39
CA ALA A 317 28.35 -1.73 -23.97
C ALA A 317 27.71 -0.39 -23.56
N ALA A 318 26.38 -0.35 -23.54
CA ALA A 318 25.59 0.74 -22.97
C ALA A 318 25.82 0.86 -21.44
N LYS A 319 26.94 1.47 -21.03
CA LYS A 319 27.28 1.72 -19.63
C LYS A 319 26.42 2.84 -19.03
N HIS A 320 25.20 2.49 -18.62
CA HIS A 320 24.40 3.33 -17.75
C HIS A 320 25.04 3.37 -16.34
N ARG A 321 26.02 4.26 -16.15
CA ARG A 321 26.80 4.35 -14.90
C ARG A 321 25.99 5.06 -13.82
N THR A 322 25.22 4.31 -13.04
CA THR A 322 24.54 4.82 -11.84
C THR A 322 25.57 5.35 -10.86
N GLN A 323 25.68 6.68 -10.77
CA GLN A 323 26.69 7.36 -9.98
C GLN A 323 26.25 7.50 -8.52
N ARG A 324 26.40 6.40 -7.75
CA ARG A 324 26.50 6.46 -6.28
C ARG A 324 27.96 6.48 -5.85
N ASP A 325 28.19 7.04 -4.67
CA ASP A 325 29.45 7.67 -4.30
C ASP A 325 30.67 6.74 -4.21
N ARG A 326 31.82 7.30 -4.61
CA ARG A 326 33.14 6.86 -4.19
C ARG A 326 34.01 8.06 -3.84
N VAL A 327 33.91 8.50 -2.59
CA VAL A 327 34.92 9.40 -1.99
C VAL A 327 36.29 8.70 -2.07
N PRO A 328 37.32 9.31 -2.69
CA PRO A 328 38.63 8.69 -2.81
C PRO A 328 39.32 8.55 -1.44
N ARG A 329 39.61 7.32 -1.01
CA ARG A 329 40.46 7.07 0.17
C ARG A 329 41.93 7.34 -0.20
N VAL A 330 42.45 8.47 0.27
CA VAL A 330 43.89 8.79 0.16
C VAL A 330 44.71 7.73 0.92
N ARG A 331 45.80 7.24 0.32
CA ARG A 331 46.77 6.39 1.01
C ARG A 331 47.85 7.27 1.65
N PRO A 332 48.29 7.00 2.90
CA PRO A 332 49.46 7.67 3.45
C PRO A 332 50.73 7.17 2.75
N GLU A 333 51.59 8.10 2.36
CA GLU A 333 52.91 7.79 1.80
C GLU A 333 53.93 7.49 2.91
N LYS A 334 54.94 6.67 2.61
CA LYS A 334 56.03 6.38 3.55
C LYS A 334 57.15 7.41 3.37
N GLN A 335 57.49 8.14 4.43
CA GLN A 335 58.78 8.83 4.54
C GLN A 335 59.68 8.12 5.56
N ALA A 336 61.00 8.23 5.40
CA ALA A 336 61.98 7.42 6.12
C ALA A 336 63.10 8.26 6.78
N ARG A 337 63.37 7.95 8.06
CA ARG A 337 64.55 8.21 8.91
C ARG A 337 65.26 9.59 8.90
N MET A 338 65.50 10.08 10.13
CA MET A 338 66.33 11.25 10.49
C MET A 338 67.85 11.02 10.33
N PRO A 339 68.70 12.04 10.64
CA PRO A 339 69.33 12.04 11.98
C PRO A 339 69.55 13.40 12.68
N ARG A 340 68.97 13.54 13.89
CA ARG A 340 69.55 13.95 15.22
C ARG A 340 70.50 15.17 15.40
N GLN A 341 70.43 15.76 16.62
CA GLN A 341 71.30 16.79 17.28
C GLN A 341 70.90 18.25 16.95
N LEU A 342 70.74 19.24 17.85
CA LEU A 342 70.76 19.46 19.33
C LEU A 342 69.80 20.67 19.62
N ARG A 343 69.49 21.22 20.82
CA ARG A 343 69.92 21.08 22.24
C ARG A 343 68.73 21.46 23.20
N ASN A 344 68.99 21.48 24.51
CA ASN A 344 68.14 21.84 25.67
C ASN A 344 67.51 23.25 25.66
N VAL A 345 66.36 23.41 26.35
CA VAL A 345 66.14 24.22 27.60
C VAL A 345 64.96 23.57 28.38
N GLU A 346 64.90 23.72 29.71
CA GLU A 346 63.87 23.16 30.63
C GLU A 346 63.15 24.27 31.48
N PRO A 347 62.17 23.97 32.37
CA PRO A 347 60.99 24.83 32.57
C PRO A 347 60.99 25.64 33.90
N PRO A 348 59.82 26.17 34.32
CA PRO A 348 59.27 25.70 35.59
C PRO A 348 57.75 25.43 35.56
N ALA A 349 57.18 24.95 36.67
CA ALA A 349 55.79 24.50 36.82
C ALA A 349 55.09 25.05 38.08
N LEU A 350 53.76 24.99 38.12
CA LEU A 350 52.86 25.12 39.30
C LEU A 350 51.43 24.67 38.89
N LEU A 351 50.41 24.81 39.75
CA LEU A 351 49.91 23.73 40.63
C LEU A 351 48.43 24.03 41.02
N HIS A 352 47.80 23.11 41.76
CA HIS A 352 46.41 23.13 42.28
C HIS A 352 45.28 23.01 41.23
N ARG A 353 44.20 22.22 41.35
CA ARG A 353 43.41 21.54 42.44
C ARG A 353 42.14 22.28 42.92
N LEU A 354 41.00 21.64 42.61
CA LEU A 354 39.75 21.55 43.41
C LEU A 354 38.95 22.87 43.57
N PRO A 355 37.68 22.86 44.06
CA PRO A 355 36.85 21.76 44.59
C PRO A 355 36.68 20.53 43.68
#